data_AF-A0A954E9I1-F1
#
_entry.id   AF-A0A954E9I1-F1
#
_cell.length_a   1.000
_cell.length_b   1.000
_cell.length_c   1.000
_cell.angle_alpha   90.00
_cell.angle_beta   90.00
_cell.angle_gamma   90.00
#
_symmetry.space_group_name_H-M   'P 1'
#
loop_
_entity.id
_entity.type
_entity.pdbx_description
1 polymer ?
#
loop_
_entity_poly.entity_id
_entity_poly.type
_entity_poly.pdbx_seq_one_letter_code
_entity_poly.pdbx_strand_id
1 'polypeptide(L)'
;MHLTGKIFAFLTLCLAIAAVILTAKTLDRQTEWSKRVEKARTDYQSAQAQLPDAEALVTQLEEQLSRARLGWGRHWDDVEVVPGQNIARGIINVDIGRNDGIGQTTDQGDKYPLLYGFQKDAQGNWSYVGEFRVTAMEVNRAGLQLSRTPRTGETDSWNFSEKWRFRDALPAAKRQPVGDLLVKMTTLEQRLNDRRQFLQIQQKSVESAKASLEDRMKELNGNPEAPAEAGPEYTKGLVATLVEAEEKRNAALAEVQTLRETLRKLQLEFEQLVADNAALENSLRSKSKTALSAPSATN
;
A
#
# COMPACT_ATOMS: atom_id res chain seq x y z
N MET A 1 48.32 -6.54 -117.83
CA MET A 1 47.48 -6.39 -116.62
C MET A 1 47.57 -4.96 -116.13
N HIS A 2 46.50 -4.17 -116.29
CA HIS A 2 46.53 -2.74 -115.97
C HIS A 2 46.73 -2.49 -114.48
N LEU A 3 47.70 -1.62 -114.14
CA LEU A 3 48.03 -1.18 -112.78
C LEU A 3 46.79 -0.67 -112.03
N THR A 4 45.88 -0.01 -112.76
CA THR A 4 44.61 0.51 -112.26
C THR A 4 43.68 -0.59 -111.74
N GLY A 5 43.61 -1.74 -112.42
CA GLY A 5 42.78 -2.87 -111.99
C GLY A 5 43.26 -3.52 -110.68
N LYS A 6 44.58 -3.57 -110.44
CA LYS A 6 45.15 -4.09 -109.18
C LYS A 6 44.90 -3.14 -108.01
N ILE A 7 45.00 -1.83 -108.24
CA ILE A 7 44.72 -0.81 -107.23
C ILE A 7 43.24 -0.85 -106.83
N PHE A 8 42.32 -0.93 -107.81
CA PHE A 8 40.89 -1.07 -107.51
C PHE A 8 40.56 -2.37 -106.77
N ALA A 9 41.14 -3.51 -107.17
CA ALA A 9 40.93 -4.78 -106.48
C ALA A 9 41.42 -4.73 -105.01
N PHE A 10 42.59 -4.14 -104.76
CA PHE A 10 43.12 -3.96 -103.40
C PHE A 10 42.23 -3.03 -102.55
N LEU A 11 41.74 -1.93 -103.14
CA LEU A 11 40.85 -1.01 -102.44
C LEU A 11 39.49 -1.66 -102.11
N THR A 12 38.93 -2.46 -103.02
CA THR A 12 37.71 -3.23 -102.74
C THR A 12 37.93 -4.29 -101.66
N LEU A 13 39.10 -4.92 -101.60
CA LEU A 13 39.45 -5.90 -100.56
C LEU A 13 39.56 -5.22 -99.18
N CYS A 14 40.22 -4.07 -99.10
CA CYS A 14 40.32 -3.29 -97.86
C CYS A 14 38.95 -2.79 -97.38
N LEU A 15 38.08 -2.35 -98.31
CA LEU A 15 36.70 -1.97 -97.98
C LEU A 15 35.87 -3.16 -97.50
N ALA A 16 36.04 -4.34 -98.10
CA ALA A 16 35.35 -5.55 -97.65
C ALA A 16 35.78 -5.96 -96.22
N ILE A 17 37.08 -5.91 -95.91
CA ILE A 17 37.60 -6.22 -94.56
C ILE A 17 37.09 -5.19 -93.55
N ALA A 18 37.13 -3.90 -93.89
CA ALA A 18 36.61 -2.84 -93.04
C ALA A 18 35.11 -3.01 -92.78
N ALA A 19 34.33 -3.36 -93.80
CA ALA A 19 32.89 -3.61 -93.68
C ALA A 19 32.60 -4.79 -92.74
N VAL A 20 33.36 -5.88 -92.80
CA VAL A 20 33.19 -7.04 -91.90
C VAL A 20 33.47 -6.65 -90.44
N ILE A 21 34.54 -5.89 -90.18
CA ILE A 21 34.88 -5.44 -88.80
C ILE A 21 33.81 -4.49 -88.26
N LEU A 22 33.31 -3.58 -89.10
CA LEU A 22 32.26 -2.63 -88.71
C LEU A 22 30.93 -3.35 -88.47
N THR A 23 30.63 -4.38 -89.27
CA THR A 23 29.45 -5.24 -89.08
C THR A 23 29.56 -6.06 -87.79
N ALA A 24 30.74 -6.60 -87.47
CA ALA A 24 30.96 -7.32 -86.21
C ALA A 24 30.78 -6.39 -84.99
N LYS A 25 31.38 -5.19 -85.01
CA LYS A 25 31.24 -4.21 -83.91
C LYS A 25 29.80 -3.69 -83.75
N THR A 26 29.06 -3.56 -84.84
CA THR A 26 27.65 -3.14 -84.78
C THR A 26 26.76 -4.25 -84.22
N LEU A 27 27.02 -5.51 -84.56
CA LEU A 27 26.35 -6.67 -83.95
C LEU A 27 26.66 -6.80 -82.46
N ASP A 28 27.90 -6.61 -82.03
CA ASP A 28 28.27 -6.62 -80.60
C ASP A 28 27.55 -5.52 -79.82
N ARG A 29 27.50 -4.29 -80.36
CA ARG A 29 26.71 -3.22 -79.74
C ARG A 29 25.22 -3.53 -79.69
N GLN A 30 24.68 -4.14 -80.74
CA GLN A 30 23.26 -4.49 -80.80
C GLN A 30 22.92 -5.57 -79.77
N THR A 31 23.80 -6.56 -79.57
CA THR A 31 23.61 -7.59 -78.53
C THR A 31 23.76 -7.00 -77.13
N GLU A 32 24.71 -6.09 -76.90
CA GLU A 32 24.86 -5.40 -75.61
C GLU A 32 23.61 -4.56 -75.29
N TRP A 33 23.11 -3.80 -76.27
CA TRP A 33 21.86 -3.04 -76.12
C TRP A 33 20.67 -3.97 -75.86
N SER A 34 20.57 -5.09 -76.56
CA SER A 34 19.50 -6.08 -76.35
C SER A 34 19.55 -6.66 -74.93
N LYS A 35 20.73 -7.00 -74.42
CA LYS A 35 20.93 -7.46 -73.04
C LYS A 35 20.57 -6.39 -72.01
N ARG A 36 20.94 -5.12 -72.25
CA ARG A 36 20.57 -4.01 -71.36
C ARG A 36 19.06 -3.78 -71.35
N VAL A 37 18.40 -3.88 -72.49
CA VAL A 37 16.94 -3.76 -72.61
C VAL A 37 16.23 -4.93 -71.94
N GLU A 38 16.70 -6.17 -72.13
CA GLU A 38 16.16 -7.34 -71.42
C GLU A 38 16.34 -7.20 -69.91
N LYS A 39 17.52 -6.81 -69.43
CA LYS A 39 17.77 -6.61 -68.01
C LYS A 39 16.88 -5.49 -67.44
N ALA A 40 16.77 -4.36 -68.12
CA ALA A 40 15.87 -3.28 -67.71
C ALA A 40 14.41 -3.75 -67.68
N ARG A 41 14.00 -4.61 -68.62
CA ARG A 41 12.66 -5.21 -68.64
C ARG A 41 12.44 -6.17 -67.48
N THR A 42 13.40 -7.03 -67.16
CA THR A 42 13.29 -7.95 -66.01
C THR A 42 13.31 -7.20 -64.69
N ASP A 43 14.17 -6.19 -64.55
CA ASP A 43 14.24 -5.35 -63.36
C ASP A 43 12.92 -4.59 -63.19
N TYR A 44 12.37 -4.01 -64.26
CA TYR A 44 11.06 -3.37 -64.25
C TYR A 44 9.93 -4.35 -63.87
N GLN A 45 9.91 -5.55 -64.44
CA GLN A 45 8.91 -6.57 -64.10
C GLN A 45 9.01 -7.01 -62.64
N SER A 46 10.23 -7.19 -62.10
CA SER A 46 10.43 -7.53 -60.69
C SER A 46 10.02 -6.39 -59.75
N ALA A 47 10.33 -5.14 -60.10
CA ALA A 47 9.92 -3.98 -59.32
C ALA A 47 8.41 -3.78 -59.37
N GLN A 48 7.79 -4.00 -60.53
CA GLN A 48 6.34 -3.97 -60.70
C GLN A 48 5.64 -5.08 -59.90
N ALA A 49 6.26 -6.26 -59.80
CA ALA A 49 5.74 -7.35 -58.98
C ALA A 49 5.84 -7.08 -57.46
N GLN A 50 6.83 -6.31 -57.01
CA GLN A 50 7.02 -5.94 -55.59
C GLN A 50 6.23 -4.69 -55.18
N LEU A 51 5.84 -3.85 -56.14
CA LEU A 51 5.04 -2.66 -55.92
C LEU A 51 3.76 -2.91 -55.07
N PRO A 52 2.91 -3.92 -55.37
CA PRO A 52 1.69 -4.15 -54.60
C PRO A 52 1.96 -4.54 -53.14
N ASP A 53 3.03 -5.31 -52.86
CA ASP A 53 3.38 -5.70 -51.50
C ASP A 53 3.87 -4.49 -50.68
N ALA A 54 4.65 -3.61 -51.30
CA ALA A 54 5.10 -2.37 -50.67
C ALA A 54 3.93 -1.40 -50.42
N GLU A 55 3.04 -1.23 -51.39
CA GLU A 55 1.82 -0.40 -51.25
C GLU A 55 0.89 -0.96 -50.15
N ALA A 56 0.72 -2.28 -50.08
CA ALA A 56 -0.03 -2.94 -49.02
C ALA A 56 0.59 -2.70 -47.64
N LEU A 57 1.93 -2.78 -47.53
CA LEU A 57 2.65 -2.52 -46.28
C LEU A 57 2.51 -1.06 -45.84
N VAL A 58 2.65 -0.10 -46.77
CA VAL A 58 2.43 1.32 -46.48
C VAL A 58 1.01 1.55 -45.99
N THR A 59 0.01 1.02 -46.70
CA THR A 59 -1.41 1.13 -46.30
C THR A 59 -1.64 0.52 -44.91
N GLN A 60 -1.06 -0.65 -44.63
CA GLN A 60 -1.17 -1.32 -43.33
C GLN A 60 -0.53 -0.47 -42.22
N LEU A 61 0.66 0.10 -42.45
CA LEU A 61 1.34 0.95 -41.48
C LEU A 61 0.59 2.27 -41.28
N GLU A 62 0.07 2.88 -42.34
CA GLU A 62 -0.76 4.07 -42.26
C GLU A 62 -2.05 3.80 -41.48
N GLU A 63 -2.70 2.66 -41.71
CA GLU A 63 -3.85 2.25 -40.92
C GLU A 63 -3.48 1.94 -39.47
N GLN A 64 -2.34 1.30 -39.20
CA GLN A 64 -1.88 1.05 -37.83
C GLN A 64 -1.55 2.35 -37.11
N LEU A 65 -0.89 3.28 -37.78
CA LEU A 65 -0.57 4.60 -37.28
C LEU A 65 -1.85 5.43 -37.10
N SER A 66 -2.79 5.35 -38.03
CA SER A 66 -4.11 5.97 -37.95
C SER A 66 -4.89 5.38 -36.77
N ARG A 67 -5.02 4.06 -36.66
CA ARG A 67 -5.65 3.38 -35.51
C ARG A 67 -4.98 3.75 -34.19
N ALA A 68 -3.65 3.80 -34.16
CA ALA A 68 -2.89 4.21 -32.98
C ALA A 68 -3.16 5.67 -32.63
N ARG A 69 -3.23 6.58 -33.61
CA ARG A 69 -3.50 8.02 -33.41
C ARG A 69 -4.96 8.31 -33.06
N LEU A 70 -5.91 7.62 -33.70
CA LEU A 70 -7.36 7.76 -33.49
C LEU A 70 -7.77 7.49 -32.03
N GLY A 71 -7.03 6.66 -31.31
CA GLY A 71 -7.32 6.34 -29.91
C GLY A 71 -6.99 7.44 -28.90
N TRP A 72 -6.15 8.41 -29.27
CA TRP A 72 -5.65 9.44 -28.35
C TRP A 72 -6.36 10.79 -28.45
N GLY A 73 -7.28 10.92 -29.41
CA GLY A 73 -8.02 12.14 -29.73
C GLY A 73 -7.12 13.38 -29.86
N ARG A 74 -7.59 14.53 -29.39
CA ARG A 74 -6.84 15.78 -29.40
C ARG A 74 -5.70 15.74 -28.39
N HIS A 75 -4.55 16.25 -28.80
CA HIS A 75 -3.38 16.39 -27.95
C HIS A 75 -2.90 17.84 -27.95
N TRP A 76 -2.33 18.24 -26.82
CA TRP A 76 -1.63 19.49 -26.62
C TRP A 76 -0.23 19.13 -26.13
N ASP A 77 0.76 19.46 -26.95
CA ASP A 77 2.16 19.27 -26.61
C ASP A 77 2.75 20.57 -26.06
N ASP A 78 3.82 20.44 -25.28
CA ASP A 78 4.63 21.59 -24.83
C ASP A 78 3.84 22.64 -24.04
N VAL A 79 2.91 22.17 -23.20
CA VAL A 79 2.02 22.96 -22.34
C VAL A 79 2.76 23.37 -21.07
N GLU A 80 2.76 24.66 -20.77
CA GLU A 80 3.31 25.17 -19.51
C GLU A 80 2.35 24.87 -18.35
N VAL A 81 2.87 24.29 -17.27
CA VAL A 81 2.08 23.91 -16.10
C VAL A 81 2.62 24.62 -14.86
N VAL A 82 1.74 25.36 -14.20
CA VAL A 82 2.06 26.09 -12.98
C VAL A 82 1.28 25.47 -11.82
N PRO A 83 1.90 25.27 -10.63
CA PRO A 83 1.17 24.79 -9.46
C PRO A 83 0.05 25.77 -9.09
N GLY A 84 -1.14 25.24 -8.80
CA GLY A 84 -2.28 26.02 -8.34
C GLY A 84 -2.17 26.41 -6.87
N GLN A 85 -3.10 27.24 -6.39
CA GLN A 85 -3.14 27.70 -5.00
C GLN A 85 -3.24 26.55 -3.97
N ASN A 86 -3.76 25.38 -4.37
CA ASN A 86 -3.84 24.21 -3.51
C ASN A 86 -3.33 22.96 -4.25
N ILE A 87 -2.01 22.88 -4.41
CA ILE A 87 -1.36 21.76 -5.08
C ILE A 87 -1.56 20.42 -4.32
N ALA A 88 -1.73 20.46 -3.00
CA ALA A 88 -2.04 19.27 -2.20
C ALA A 88 -3.38 18.62 -2.58
N ARG A 89 -4.31 19.38 -3.18
CA ARG A 89 -5.56 18.87 -3.78
C ARG A 89 -5.42 18.48 -5.26
N GLY A 90 -4.23 18.59 -5.82
CA GLY A 90 -3.92 18.27 -7.21
C GLY A 90 -4.38 19.35 -8.18
N ILE A 91 -4.44 20.60 -7.74
CA ILE A 91 -4.84 21.72 -8.58
C ILE A 91 -3.61 22.28 -9.30
N ILE A 92 -3.67 22.33 -10.63
CA ILE A 92 -2.66 22.90 -11.51
C ILE A 92 -3.31 23.89 -12.47
N ASN A 93 -2.54 24.87 -12.94
CA ASN A 93 -2.96 25.79 -13.98
C ASN A 93 -2.16 25.52 -15.24
N VAL A 94 -2.80 25.56 -16.39
CA VAL A 94 -2.18 25.30 -17.69
C VAL A 94 -2.40 26.47 -18.63
N ASP A 95 -1.47 26.69 -19.56
CA ASP A 95 -1.49 27.77 -20.58
C ASP A 95 -2.32 27.44 -21.82
N ILE A 96 -3.27 26.52 -21.68
CA ILE A 96 -4.20 26.09 -22.71
C ILE A 96 -5.62 26.39 -22.24
N GLY A 97 -6.44 27.00 -23.10
CA GLY A 97 -7.77 27.52 -22.74
C GLY A 97 -8.85 27.23 -23.79
N ARG A 98 -9.86 28.11 -23.83
CA ARG A 98 -11.00 27.99 -24.76
C ARG A 98 -10.57 28.09 -26.23
N ASN A 99 -9.59 28.94 -26.55
CA ASN A 99 -9.07 29.08 -27.91
C ASN A 99 -8.39 27.80 -28.41
N ASP A 100 -7.78 27.04 -27.50
CA ASP A 100 -7.13 25.75 -27.77
C ASP A 100 -8.14 24.58 -27.82
N GLY A 101 -9.43 24.88 -27.56
CA GLY A 101 -10.55 23.97 -27.68
C GLY A 101 -10.64 22.92 -26.58
N ILE A 102 -10.26 23.28 -25.35
CA ILE A 102 -10.39 22.45 -24.13
C ILE A 102 -11.81 22.45 -23.56
N GLY A 103 -12.76 23.08 -24.22
CA GLY A 103 -14.15 23.02 -23.82
C GLY A 103 -15.07 23.33 -24.99
N GLN A 104 -16.30 22.82 -24.91
CA GLN A 104 -17.38 23.22 -25.79
C GLN A 104 -18.35 24.05 -24.96
N THR A 105 -18.53 25.32 -25.35
CA THR A 105 -19.65 26.12 -24.84
C THR A 105 -20.90 25.61 -25.55
N THR A 106 -21.83 25.05 -24.78
CA THR A 106 -23.13 24.60 -25.28
C THR A 106 -24.23 25.52 -24.74
N ASP A 107 -25.41 25.50 -25.35
CA ASP A 107 -26.56 26.31 -24.91
C ASP A 107 -27.01 25.99 -23.46
N GLN A 108 -26.55 24.87 -22.90
CA GLN A 108 -26.81 24.43 -21.52
C GLN A 108 -25.68 24.76 -20.53
N GLY A 109 -24.62 25.44 -20.99
CA GLY A 109 -23.44 25.80 -20.19
C GLY A 109 -22.13 25.26 -20.76
N ASP A 110 -21.02 25.61 -20.11
CA ASP A 110 -19.69 25.13 -20.47
C ASP A 110 -19.53 23.66 -20.07
N LYS A 111 -19.23 22.80 -21.05
CA LYS A 111 -18.90 21.39 -20.79
C LYS A 111 -17.39 21.24 -20.60
N TYR A 112 -17.00 20.93 -19.38
CA TYR A 112 -15.61 20.69 -18.99
C TYR A 112 -15.20 19.24 -19.28
N PRO A 113 -14.28 19.00 -20.24
CA PRO A 113 -13.79 17.66 -20.50
C PRO A 113 -12.78 17.22 -19.44
N LEU A 114 -12.43 15.96 -19.57
CA LEU A 114 -11.39 15.30 -18.82
C LEU A 114 -10.11 15.27 -19.65
N LEU A 115 -8.99 15.63 -19.05
CA LEU A 115 -7.68 15.65 -19.69
C LEU A 115 -6.74 14.66 -19.02
N TYR A 116 -5.91 13.99 -19.82
CA TYR A 116 -4.89 13.06 -19.37
C TYR A 116 -3.53 13.73 -19.47
N GLY A 117 -2.89 13.95 -18.32
CA GLY A 117 -1.61 14.65 -18.21
C GLY A 117 -0.41 13.71 -18.24
N PHE A 118 0.62 14.11 -18.99
CA PHE A 118 1.90 13.43 -19.11
C PHE A 118 3.03 14.42 -18.88
N GLN A 119 4.03 14.01 -18.10
CA GLN A 119 5.23 14.80 -17.83
C GLN A 119 6.47 14.00 -18.22
N LYS A 120 7.59 14.67 -18.47
CA LYS A 120 8.87 13.99 -18.66
C LYS A 120 9.44 13.52 -17.32
N ASP A 121 9.93 12.29 -17.29
CA ASP A 121 10.70 11.76 -16.16
C ASP A 121 12.15 12.26 -16.20
N ALA A 122 12.94 11.91 -15.17
CA ALA A 122 14.36 12.28 -15.09
C ALA A 122 15.22 11.73 -16.24
N GLN A 123 14.71 10.76 -17.02
CA GLN A 123 15.37 10.19 -18.19
C GLN A 123 14.85 10.80 -19.51
N GLY A 124 13.93 11.76 -19.44
CA GLY A 124 13.31 12.44 -20.58
C GLY A 124 12.17 11.67 -21.25
N ASN A 125 11.71 10.55 -20.69
CA ASN A 125 10.57 9.80 -21.22
C ASN A 125 9.24 10.35 -20.69
N TRP A 126 8.19 10.23 -21.50
CA TRP A 126 6.84 10.65 -21.09
C TRP A 126 6.24 9.64 -20.10
N SER A 127 6.00 10.11 -18.88
CA SER A 127 5.34 9.40 -17.80
C SER A 127 3.91 9.92 -17.62
N TYR A 128 2.98 9.02 -17.30
CA TYR A 128 1.60 9.38 -17.03
C TYR A 128 1.46 9.91 -15.60
N VAL A 129 0.97 11.13 -15.44
CA VAL A 129 0.76 11.76 -14.13
C VAL A 129 -0.64 11.39 -13.62
N GLY A 130 -1.65 11.60 -14.45
CA GLY A 130 -3.01 11.34 -14.04
C GLY A 130 -4.08 11.98 -14.92
N GLU A 131 -5.30 11.81 -14.43
CA GLU A 131 -6.52 12.29 -15.04
C GLU A 131 -6.95 13.57 -14.33
N PHE A 132 -7.11 14.65 -15.09
CA PHE A 132 -7.45 15.98 -14.62
C PHE A 132 -8.81 16.42 -15.16
N ARG A 133 -9.66 16.95 -14.29
CA ARG A 133 -10.92 17.61 -14.63
C ARG A 133 -10.68 19.11 -14.75
N VAL A 134 -11.18 19.72 -15.82
CA VAL A 134 -11.18 21.18 -15.95
C VAL A 134 -12.16 21.76 -14.93
N THR A 135 -11.70 22.67 -14.06
CA THR A 135 -12.50 23.31 -13.00
C THR A 135 -12.75 24.79 -13.29
N ALA A 136 -11.83 25.44 -13.98
CA ALA A 136 -11.96 26.82 -14.45
C ALA A 136 -11.42 26.89 -15.88
N MET A 137 -12.08 27.66 -16.74
CA MET A 137 -11.66 27.82 -18.14
C MET A 137 -11.68 29.30 -18.52
N GLU A 138 -10.52 29.80 -18.92
CA GLU A 138 -10.31 31.13 -19.46
C GLU A 138 -10.00 31.03 -20.96
N VAL A 139 -9.77 32.18 -21.60
CA VAL A 139 -9.54 32.26 -23.05
C VAL A 139 -8.27 31.51 -23.46
N ASN A 140 -7.16 31.69 -22.72
CA ASN A 140 -5.86 31.08 -23.00
C ASN A 140 -5.28 30.31 -21.79
N ARG A 141 -6.09 30.03 -20.77
CA ARG A 141 -5.66 29.31 -19.57
C ARG A 141 -6.79 28.44 -19.04
N ALA A 142 -6.44 27.39 -18.33
CA ALA A 142 -7.40 26.56 -17.62
C ALA A 142 -6.86 26.14 -16.25
N GLY A 143 -7.77 26.13 -15.27
CA GLY A 143 -7.56 25.48 -13.99
C GLY A 143 -7.96 24.01 -14.10
N LEU A 144 -7.04 23.13 -13.77
CA LEU A 144 -7.23 21.69 -13.78
C LEU A 144 -7.13 21.14 -12.36
N GLN A 145 -7.97 20.17 -12.04
CA GLN A 145 -7.91 19.44 -10.77
C GLN A 145 -7.79 17.95 -11.04
N LEU A 146 -6.82 17.29 -10.42
CA LEU A 146 -6.70 15.85 -10.46
C LEU A 146 -8.02 15.20 -9.99
N SER A 147 -8.53 14.26 -10.79
CA SER A 147 -9.80 13.55 -10.53
C SER A 147 -9.82 12.81 -9.20
N ARG A 148 -8.65 12.39 -8.73
CA ARG A 148 -8.40 11.80 -7.41
C ARG A 148 -7.59 12.77 -6.55
N THR A 149 -7.64 12.60 -5.24
CA THR A 149 -6.69 13.26 -4.34
C THR A 149 -5.27 12.76 -4.63
N PRO A 150 -4.27 13.65 -4.76
CA PRO A 150 -2.88 13.24 -4.87
C PRO A 150 -2.44 12.42 -3.66
N ARG A 151 -1.56 11.45 -3.88
CA ARG A 151 -0.98 10.66 -2.79
C ARG A 151 0.06 11.49 -2.04
N THR A 152 0.35 11.10 -0.81
CA THR A 152 1.40 11.72 0.00
C THR A 152 2.74 11.68 -0.75
N GLY A 153 3.35 12.84 -0.99
CA GLY A 153 4.63 12.97 -1.71
C GLY A 153 4.53 12.86 -3.24
N GLU A 154 3.34 12.65 -3.81
CA GLU A 154 3.18 12.53 -5.26
C GLU A 154 3.41 13.87 -5.97
N THR A 155 2.84 14.95 -5.43
CA THR A 155 2.98 16.29 -6.01
C THR A 155 4.42 16.80 -5.99
N ASP A 156 5.26 16.28 -5.11
CA ASP A 156 6.68 16.63 -5.03
C ASP A 156 7.48 16.00 -6.19
N SER A 157 6.94 14.94 -6.80
CA SER A 157 7.50 14.30 -8.00
C SER A 157 7.03 14.95 -9.31
N TRP A 158 6.14 15.95 -9.24
CA TRP A 158 5.64 16.63 -10.41
C TRP A 158 6.65 17.66 -10.90
N ASN A 159 7.05 17.55 -12.16
CA ASN A 159 8.06 18.41 -12.74
C ASN A 159 7.41 19.62 -13.42
N PHE A 160 7.29 20.74 -12.69
CA PHE A 160 6.73 21.98 -13.23
C PHE A 160 7.73 22.83 -14.03
N SER A 161 9.03 22.50 -14.03
CA SER A 161 10.01 23.26 -14.81
C SER A 161 10.01 22.85 -16.28
N GLU A 162 9.53 21.64 -16.58
CA GLU A 162 9.35 21.15 -17.94
C GLU A 162 7.90 21.24 -18.40
N LYS A 163 7.74 21.29 -19.72
CA LYS A 163 6.44 21.35 -20.36
C LYS A 163 5.77 19.98 -20.40
N TRP A 164 4.47 19.97 -20.18
CA TRP A 164 3.65 18.76 -20.13
C TRP A 164 2.96 18.52 -21.46
N ARG A 165 2.45 17.29 -21.60
CA ARG A 165 1.57 16.89 -22.70
C ARG A 165 0.21 16.53 -22.14
N PHE A 166 -0.84 17.07 -22.73
CA PHE A 166 -2.22 16.73 -22.39
C PHE A 166 -2.92 16.05 -23.56
N ARG A 167 -3.85 15.15 -23.24
CA ARG A 167 -4.69 14.45 -24.22
C ARG A 167 -6.13 14.40 -23.76
N ASP A 168 -7.08 14.44 -24.68
CA ASP A 168 -8.52 14.33 -24.36
C ASP A 168 -8.97 12.87 -24.13
N ALA A 169 -8.22 11.90 -24.66
CA ALA A 169 -8.56 10.50 -24.62
C ALA A 169 -7.34 9.60 -24.43
N LEU A 170 -7.55 8.52 -23.67
CA LEU A 170 -6.68 7.35 -23.68
C LEU A 170 -7.21 6.32 -24.70
N PRO A 171 -6.35 5.58 -25.40
CA PRO A 171 -6.77 4.48 -26.25
C PRO A 171 -7.53 3.44 -25.43
N ALA A 172 -8.62 2.89 -25.99
CA ALA A 172 -9.47 1.92 -25.31
C ALA A 172 -8.67 0.75 -24.71
N ALA A 173 -7.67 0.25 -25.45
CA ALA A 173 -6.79 -0.85 -25.02
C ALA A 173 -5.96 -0.53 -23.77
N LYS A 174 -5.74 0.76 -23.45
CA LYS A 174 -4.95 1.21 -22.28
C LYS A 174 -5.83 1.67 -21.12
N ARG A 175 -7.12 1.94 -21.33
CA ARG A 175 -8.03 2.39 -20.27
C ARG A 175 -8.23 1.32 -19.19
N GLN A 176 -8.51 0.08 -19.59
CA GLN A 176 -8.78 -0.99 -18.62
C GLN A 176 -7.55 -1.28 -17.72
N PRO A 177 -6.32 -1.49 -18.25
CA PRO A 177 -5.16 -1.73 -17.39
C PRO A 177 -4.85 -0.58 -16.43
N VAL A 178 -5.03 0.67 -16.87
CA VAL A 178 -4.84 1.86 -16.01
C VAL A 178 -5.89 1.89 -14.91
N GLY A 179 -7.16 1.64 -15.25
CA GLY A 179 -8.24 1.53 -14.27
C GLY A 179 -7.98 0.43 -13.24
N ASP A 180 -7.60 -0.77 -13.68
CA ASP A 180 -7.28 -1.89 -12.80
C ASP A 180 -6.10 -1.57 -11.87
N LEU A 181 -5.07 -0.89 -12.38
CA LEU A 181 -3.92 -0.48 -11.59
C LEU A 181 -4.30 0.58 -10.55
N LEU A 182 -5.16 1.54 -10.91
CA LEU A 182 -5.68 2.54 -9.98
C LEU A 182 -6.49 1.88 -8.86
N VAL A 183 -7.41 0.96 -9.19
CA VAL A 183 -8.20 0.23 -8.18
C VAL A 183 -7.29 -0.57 -7.24
N LYS A 184 -6.27 -1.25 -7.78
CA LYS A 184 -5.27 -1.97 -6.98
C LYS A 184 -4.51 -1.03 -6.04
N MET A 185 -4.05 0.11 -6.54
CA MET A 185 -3.35 1.12 -5.74
C MET A 185 -4.23 1.65 -4.61
N THR A 186 -5.47 2.05 -4.90
CA THR A 186 -6.42 2.54 -3.90
C THR A 186 -6.71 1.47 -2.84
N THR A 187 -6.88 0.21 -3.25
CA THR A 187 -7.09 -0.90 -2.30
C THR A 187 -5.87 -1.11 -1.40
N LEU A 188 -4.66 -1.00 -1.94
CA LEU A 188 -3.42 -1.10 -1.16
C LEU A 188 -3.27 0.05 -0.18
N GLU A 189 -3.60 1.28 -0.58
CA GLU A 189 -3.59 2.45 0.29
C GLU A 189 -4.59 2.32 1.43
N GLN A 190 -5.81 1.88 1.14
CA GLN A 190 -6.82 1.64 2.17
C GLN A 190 -6.32 0.60 3.18
N ARG A 191 -5.80 -0.54 2.71
CA ARG A 191 -5.21 -1.57 3.59
C ARG A 191 -4.06 -1.05 4.44
N LEU A 192 -3.22 -0.18 3.86
CA LEU A 192 -2.10 0.42 4.56
C LEU A 192 -2.59 1.35 5.65
N ASN A 193 -3.59 2.20 5.36
CA ASN A 193 -4.22 3.08 6.33
C ASN A 193 -4.89 2.29 7.47
N ASP A 194 -5.67 1.26 7.14
CA ASP A 194 -6.31 0.38 8.14
C ASP A 194 -5.27 -0.26 9.05
N ARG A 195 -4.15 -0.71 8.50
CA ARG A 195 -3.06 -1.32 9.27
C ARG A 195 -2.36 -0.31 10.18
N ARG A 196 -2.19 0.95 9.73
CA ARG A 196 -1.66 2.04 10.58
C ARG A 196 -2.61 2.34 11.73
N GLN A 197 -3.91 2.43 11.48
CA GLN A 197 -4.92 2.66 12.51
C GLN A 197 -4.95 1.50 13.52
N PHE A 198 -4.90 0.26 13.03
CA PHE A 198 -4.84 -0.92 13.89
C PHE A 198 -3.60 -0.90 14.80
N LEU A 199 -2.43 -0.55 14.27
CA LEU A 199 -1.21 -0.41 15.06
C LEU A 199 -1.33 0.67 16.15
N GLN A 200 -1.95 1.81 15.85
CA GLN A 200 -2.20 2.86 16.85
C GLN A 200 -3.14 2.37 17.95
N ILE A 201 -4.21 1.65 17.60
CA ILE A 201 -5.13 1.05 18.58
C ILE A 201 -4.40 0.03 19.46
N GLN A 202 -3.57 -0.83 18.85
CA GLN A 202 -2.80 -1.83 19.58
C GLN A 202 -1.81 -1.17 20.55
N GLN A 203 -1.11 -0.11 20.12
CA GLN A 203 -0.21 0.66 20.99
C GLN A 203 -0.94 1.22 22.20
N LYS A 204 -2.09 1.88 21.99
CA LYS A 204 -2.94 2.39 23.08
C LYS A 204 -3.42 1.28 24.02
N SER A 205 -3.80 0.12 23.48
CA SER A 205 -4.23 -1.02 24.29
C SER A 205 -3.08 -1.58 25.13
N VAL A 206 -1.86 -1.63 24.59
CA VAL A 206 -0.67 -2.07 25.32
C VAL A 206 -0.31 -1.07 26.41
N GLU A 207 -0.36 0.23 26.12
CA GLU A 207 -0.12 1.29 27.11
C GLU A 207 -1.14 1.22 28.25
N SER A 208 -2.43 1.09 27.94
CA SER A 208 -3.49 0.91 28.94
C SER A 208 -3.31 -0.36 29.76
N ALA A 209 -2.96 -1.49 29.13
CA ALA A 209 -2.71 -2.74 29.85
C ALA A 209 -1.49 -2.65 30.77
N LYS A 210 -0.42 -1.94 30.35
CA LYS A 210 0.75 -1.66 31.19
C LYS A 210 0.39 -0.80 32.39
N ALA A 211 -0.39 0.26 32.20
CA ALA A 211 -0.87 1.10 33.29
C ALA A 211 -1.71 0.28 34.30
N SER A 212 -2.68 -0.51 33.81
CA SER A 212 -3.48 -1.37 34.70
C SER A 212 -2.66 -2.44 35.43
N LEU A 213 -1.61 -2.97 34.80
CA LEU A 213 -0.69 -3.90 35.47
C LEU A 213 0.09 -3.17 36.57
N GLU A 214 0.58 -1.98 36.29
CA GLU A 214 1.30 -1.16 37.26
C GLU A 214 0.40 -0.79 38.46
N ASP A 215 -0.85 -0.42 38.21
CA ASP A 215 -1.84 -0.13 39.26
C ASP A 215 -2.09 -1.36 40.13
N ARG A 216 -2.28 -2.55 39.53
CA ARG A 216 -2.43 -3.80 40.30
C ARG A 216 -1.18 -4.16 41.08
N MET A 217 0.00 -3.90 40.53
CA MET A 217 1.27 -4.12 41.23
C MET A 217 1.40 -3.18 42.43
N LYS A 218 0.96 -1.93 42.30
CA LYS A 218 0.87 -0.96 43.39
C LYS A 218 -0.15 -1.39 44.45
N GLU A 219 -1.31 -1.90 44.07
CA GLU A 219 -2.31 -2.43 45.01
C GLU A 219 -1.79 -3.66 45.79
N LEU A 220 -1.10 -4.58 45.11
CA LEU A 220 -0.60 -5.80 45.73
C LEU A 220 0.60 -5.55 46.66
N ASN A 221 1.59 -4.79 46.19
CA ASN A 221 2.86 -4.59 46.88
C ASN A 221 2.92 -3.30 47.71
N GLY A 222 1.91 -2.45 47.61
CA GLY A 222 1.86 -1.14 48.25
C GLY A 222 2.43 -0.04 47.37
N ASN A 223 1.87 1.16 47.52
CA ASN A 223 2.34 2.36 46.88
C ASN A 223 2.94 3.32 47.93
N PRO A 224 4.26 3.57 47.93
CA PRO A 224 4.90 4.51 48.86
C PRO A 224 4.49 5.97 48.61
N GLU A 225 3.91 6.27 47.44
CA GLU A 225 3.38 7.59 47.09
C GLU A 225 1.88 7.73 47.38
N ALA A 226 1.25 6.74 48.02
CA ALA A 226 -0.15 6.85 48.43
C ALA A 226 -0.34 8.03 49.40
N PRO A 227 -1.49 8.74 49.35
CA PRO A 227 -1.80 9.81 50.29
C PRO A 227 -1.66 9.34 51.73
N ALA A 228 -1.18 10.19 52.63
CA ALA A 228 -0.99 9.85 54.05
C ALA A 228 -2.31 9.46 54.77
N GLU A 229 -3.46 9.82 54.19
CA GLU A 229 -4.80 9.46 54.65
C GLU A 229 -5.27 8.07 54.16
N ALA A 230 -4.54 7.45 53.23
CA ALA A 230 -4.88 6.14 52.70
C ALA A 230 -4.59 5.04 53.73
N GLY A 231 -5.49 4.06 53.81
CA GLY A 231 -5.35 2.95 54.74
C GLY A 231 -4.08 2.10 54.52
N PRO A 232 -3.69 1.29 55.51
CA PRO A 232 -2.49 0.46 55.46
C PRO A 232 -2.46 -0.48 54.24
N GLU A 233 -3.62 -0.86 53.70
CA GLU A 233 -3.79 -1.67 52.51
C GLU A 233 -3.26 -1.01 51.23
N TYR A 234 -3.27 0.32 51.14
CA TYR A 234 -2.77 1.06 49.98
C TYR A 234 -1.30 1.44 50.13
N THR A 235 -0.81 1.62 51.36
CA THR A 235 0.58 2.02 51.65
C THR A 235 1.53 0.84 51.77
N LYS A 236 1.14 -0.21 52.52
CA LYS A 236 1.93 -1.46 52.68
C LYS A 236 1.58 -2.51 51.62
N GLY A 237 0.44 -2.37 50.96
CA GLY A 237 -0.09 -3.34 49.99
C GLY A 237 -1.01 -4.38 50.61
N LEU A 238 -1.88 -4.93 49.76
CA LEU A 238 -2.84 -5.97 50.15
C LEU A 238 -2.17 -7.24 50.67
N VAL A 239 -1.02 -7.62 50.11
CA VAL A 239 -0.31 -8.84 50.54
C VAL A 239 0.19 -8.71 51.97
N ALA A 240 0.88 -7.61 52.29
CA ALA A 240 1.41 -7.39 53.63
C ALA A 240 0.30 -7.23 54.67
N THR A 241 -0.78 -6.52 54.33
CA THR A 241 -1.93 -6.34 55.24
C THR A 241 -2.71 -7.61 55.50
N LEU A 242 -2.85 -8.49 54.50
CA LEU A 242 -3.45 -9.82 54.69
C LEU A 242 -2.61 -10.69 55.63
N VAL A 243 -1.29 -10.70 55.47
CA VAL A 243 -0.39 -11.42 56.40
C VAL A 243 -0.54 -10.90 57.82
N GLU A 244 -0.55 -9.58 58.01
CA GLU A 244 -0.72 -8.95 59.33
C GLU A 244 -2.10 -9.30 59.95
N ALA A 245 -3.16 -9.39 59.13
CA ALA A 245 -4.48 -9.80 59.57
C ALA A 245 -4.55 -11.31 59.91
N GLU A 246 -3.89 -12.17 59.13
CA GLU A 246 -3.80 -13.60 59.40
C GLU A 246 -3.03 -13.89 60.68
N GLU A 247 -1.94 -13.18 60.95
CA GLU A 247 -1.19 -13.29 62.20
C GLU A 247 -2.06 -12.93 63.42
N LYS A 248 -2.81 -11.81 63.34
CA LYS A 248 -3.76 -11.42 64.38
C LYS A 248 -4.84 -12.48 64.60
N ARG A 249 -5.39 -13.04 63.52
CA ARG A 249 -6.37 -14.13 63.60
C ARG A 249 -5.77 -15.36 64.27
N ASN A 250 -4.55 -15.74 63.91
CA ASN A 250 -3.88 -16.91 64.47
C ASN A 250 -3.57 -16.72 65.97
N ALA A 251 -3.15 -15.51 66.38
CA ALA A 251 -2.98 -15.17 67.80
C ALA A 251 -4.30 -15.26 68.58
N ALA A 252 -5.39 -14.71 68.05
CA ALA A 252 -6.71 -14.81 68.68
C ALA A 252 -7.21 -16.26 68.79
N LEU A 253 -6.97 -17.09 67.76
CA LEU A 253 -7.30 -18.51 67.81
C LEU A 253 -6.48 -19.26 68.87
N ALA A 254 -5.20 -18.93 69.02
CA ALA A 254 -4.36 -19.48 70.08
C ALA A 254 -4.87 -19.10 71.47
N GLU A 255 -5.28 -17.84 71.69
CA GLU A 255 -5.90 -17.39 72.95
C GLU A 255 -7.23 -18.11 73.23
N VAL A 256 -8.08 -18.30 72.22
CA VAL A 256 -9.31 -19.08 72.38
C VAL A 256 -9.00 -20.52 72.76
N GLN A 257 -7.94 -21.10 72.21
CA GLN A 257 -7.52 -22.46 72.57
C GLN A 257 -7.03 -22.54 74.01
N THR A 258 -6.20 -21.61 74.48
CA THR A 258 -5.75 -21.58 75.88
C THR A 258 -6.93 -21.39 76.83
N LEU A 259 -7.89 -20.52 76.50
CA LEU A 259 -9.13 -20.33 77.26
C LEU A 259 -9.99 -21.60 77.30
N ARG A 260 -10.06 -22.37 76.22
CA ARG A 260 -10.76 -23.67 76.20
C ARG A 260 -10.07 -24.68 77.11
N GLU A 261 -8.75 -24.71 77.11
CA GLU A 261 -7.97 -25.60 77.99
C GLU A 261 -8.13 -25.23 79.47
N THR A 262 -8.12 -23.94 79.81
CA THR A 262 -8.35 -23.50 81.20
C THR A 262 -9.78 -23.77 81.65
N LEU A 263 -10.78 -23.52 80.81
CA LEU A 263 -12.18 -23.86 81.12
C LEU A 263 -12.34 -25.36 81.34
N ARG A 264 -11.71 -26.19 80.50
CA ARG A 264 -11.73 -27.65 80.66
C ARG A 264 -11.09 -28.09 81.98
N LYS A 265 -9.96 -27.49 82.38
CA LYS A 265 -9.32 -27.76 83.68
C LYS A 265 -10.22 -27.36 84.84
N LEU A 266 -10.79 -26.15 84.80
CA LEU A 266 -11.73 -25.68 85.82
C LEU A 266 -12.96 -26.58 85.94
N GLN A 267 -13.48 -27.07 84.81
CA GLN A 267 -14.60 -28.01 84.83
C GLN A 267 -14.20 -29.34 85.49
N LEU A 268 -13.03 -29.89 85.17
CA LEU A 268 -12.52 -31.11 85.82
C LEU A 268 -12.29 -30.90 87.32
N GLU A 269 -11.71 -29.77 87.73
CA GLU A 269 -11.52 -29.41 89.14
C GLU A 269 -12.86 -29.26 89.87
N PHE A 270 -13.86 -28.65 89.23
CA PHE A 270 -15.21 -28.54 89.79
C PHE A 270 -15.86 -29.91 89.94
N GLU A 271 -15.80 -30.78 88.93
CA GLU A 271 -16.30 -32.15 88.99
C GLU A 271 -15.61 -32.94 90.12
N GLN A 272 -14.30 -32.75 90.29
CA GLN A 272 -13.53 -33.38 91.37
C GLN A 272 -13.94 -32.85 92.75
N LEU A 273 -14.09 -31.54 92.93
CA LEU A 273 -14.57 -30.92 94.18
C LEU A 273 -16.00 -31.37 94.54
N VAL A 274 -16.88 -31.52 93.54
CA VAL A 274 -18.22 -32.06 93.75
C VAL A 274 -18.15 -33.52 94.22
N ALA A 275 -17.30 -34.33 93.60
CA ALA A 275 -17.06 -35.71 94.03
C ALA A 275 -16.48 -35.80 95.45
N ASP A 276 -15.52 -34.94 95.78
CA ASP A 276 -14.89 -34.88 97.11
C ASP A 276 -15.88 -34.41 98.18
N ASN A 277 -16.70 -33.40 97.90
CA ASN A 277 -17.77 -32.96 98.79
C ASN A 277 -18.81 -34.06 99.03
N ALA A 278 -19.22 -34.77 97.97
CA ALA A 278 -20.12 -35.92 98.12
C ALA A 278 -19.50 -37.04 98.98
N ALA A 279 -18.19 -37.29 98.84
CA ALA A 279 -17.45 -38.23 99.68
C ALA A 279 -17.37 -37.75 101.14
N LEU A 280 -17.11 -36.47 101.38
CA LEU A 280 -17.09 -35.84 102.70
C LEU A 280 -18.46 -35.90 103.37
N GLU A 281 -19.55 -35.56 102.66
CA GLU A 281 -20.92 -35.69 103.17
C GLU A 281 -21.21 -37.13 103.58
N ASN A 282 -20.84 -38.12 102.77
CA ASN A 282 -20.98 -39.54 103.12
C ASN A 282 -20.15 -39.92 104.36
N SER A 283 -18.93 -39.36 104.50
CA SER A 283 -18.06 -39.58 105.66
C SER A 283 -18.60 -38.93 106.95
N LEU A 284 -19.22 -37.75 106.85
CA LEU A 284 -19.84 -37.05 107.98
C LEU A 284 -21.15 -37.70 108.38
N ARG A 285 -21.94 -38.16 107.40
CA ARG A 285 -23.19 -38.89 107.63
C ARG A 285 -22.96 -40.28 108.22
N SER A 286 -21.84 -40.93 107.88
CA SER A 286 -21.44 -42.17 108.54
C SER A 286 -20.91 -41.91 109.96
N LYS A 287 -20.07 -40.88 110.17
CA LYS A 287 -19.59 -40.50 111.51
C LYS A 287 -20.71 -40.06 112.47
N SER A 288 -21.72 -39.32 111.99
CA SER A 288 -22.89 -38.96 112.81
C SER A 288 -23.74 -40.17 113.18
N LYS A 289 -23.83 -41.16 112.28
CA LYS A 289 -24.48 -42.45 112.56
C LYS A 289 -23.72 -43.26 113.61
N THR A 290 -22.39 -43.21 113.62
CA THR A 290 -21.54 -43.87 114.62
C THR A 290 -21.60 -43.16 116.00
N ALA A 291 -21.77 -41.83 116.03
CA ALA A 291 -21.92 -41.07 117.28
C ALA A 291 -23.28 -41.29 117.97
N LEU A 292 -24.34 -41.60 117.21
CA LEU A 292 -25.64 -41.98 117.75
C LEU A 292 -25.73 -43.45 118.21
N SER A 293 -24.72 -44.27 117.93
CA SER A 293 -24.70 -45.70 118.28
C SER A 293 -23.75 -46.06 119.43
N ALA A 294 -23.24 -45.09 120.20
CA ALA A 294 -22.48 -45.38 121.43
C ALA A 294 -23.43 -45.85 122.55
N PRO A 295 -23.37 -47.12 123.00
CA PRO A 295 -24.22 -47.60 124.09
C PRO A 295 -23.62 -47.21 125.44
N SER A 296 -24.45 -46.62 126.30
CA SER A 296 -24.25 -46.53 127.75
C SER A 296 -24.11 -47.95 128.32
N ALA A 297 -22.89 -48.34 128.68
CA ALA A 297 -22.64 -49.54 129.47
C ALA A 297 -22.50 -49.15 130.96
N THR A 298 -23.59 -49.37 131.69
CA THR A 298 -23.67 -49.49 133.14
C THR A 298 -23.03 -50.80 133.61
N ASN A 299 -22.00 -50.71 134.45
CA ASN A 299 -21.89 -51.31 135.79
C ASN A 299 -20.49 -51.08 136.36
#